data_AF-A0A1B6DP78-F1
#
_entry.id   AF-A0A1B6DP78-F1
#
_cell.length_a   1.000
_cell.length_b   1.000
_cell.length_c   1.000
_cell.angle_alpha   90.00
_cell.angle_beta   90.00
_cell.angle_gamma   90.00
#
_symmetry.space_group_name_H-M   'P 1'
#
loop_
_entity.id
_entity.type
_entity.pdbx_description
1 polymer ?
#
loop_
_entity_poly.entity_id
_entity_poly.type
_entity_poly.pdbx_seq_one_letter_code
_entity_poly.pdbx_strand_id
1 'polypeptide(L)'
;MVKVKPKIKACIYCGLLVTVSNMSKHVKSHVIHGYITLPTEQKLNCCLEHGCGEKYHFKTDLIKHLQEKHEIHSEKQELSFDEFGDFEDWLYKVEQHTNSQYIKRSKRSKADGSEIIYYECNRSGKSRERKTPVKKYHFMKESPKIEAGCTSHCVVTTN
;
A
#
# COMPACT_ATOMS: atom_id res chain seq x y z
N MET A 1 6.05 16.00 37.71
CA MET A 1 5.62 15.89 36.29
C MET A 1 6.18 17.07 35.50
N VAL A 2 7.20 16.85 34.66
CA VAL A 2 7.83 17.92 33.87
C VAL A 2 6.97 18.21 32.65
N LYS A 3 6.33 19.39 32.60
CA LYS A 3 5.58 19.84 31.42
C LYS A 3 6.58 20.27 30.35
N VAL A 4 6.95 19.37 29.45
CA VAL A 4 7.79 19.68 28.28
C VAL A 4 6.97 20.59 27.35
N LYS A 5 7.40 21.84 27.17
CA LYS A 5 6.75 22.77 26.24
C LYS A 5 6.88 22.24 24.81
N PRO A 6 5.80 22.25 24.00
CA PRO A 6 5.86 21.78 22.62
C PRO A 6 6.79 22.67 21.80
N LYS A 7 7.68 22.04 21.00
CA LYS A 7 8.53 22.76 20.04
C LYS A 7 7.66 23.25 18.88
N ILE A 8 7.63 24.57 18.67
CA ILE A 8 6.84 25.25 17.63
C ILE A 8 7.83 25.82 16.59
N LYS A 9 7.47 25.77 15.30
CA LYS A 9 8.26 26.29 14.18
C LYS A 9 7.34 27.00 13.17
N ALA A 10 7.82 28.07 12.56
CA ALA A 10 7.12 28.74 11.47
C ALA A 10 7.11 27.87 10.20
N CYS A 11 5.96 27.82 9.53
CA CYS A 11 5.85 27.25 8.20
C CYS A 11 6.56 28.16 7.19
N ILE A 12 7.38 27.57 6.32
CA ILE A 12 8.12 28.32 5.29
C ILE A 12 7.21 28.85 4.17
N TYR A 13 5.98 28.34 4.04
CA TYR A 13 5.06 28.70 2.95
C TYR A 13 4.01 29.75 3.34
N CYS A 14 3.63 29.82 4.63
CA CYS A 14 2.62 30.78 5.09
C CYS A 14 2.97 31.50 6.40
N GLY A 15 4.15 31.24 6.97
CA GLY A 15 4.60 31.87 8.21
C GLY A 15 3.89 31.41 9.49
N LEU A 16 2.83 30.59 9.39
CA LEU A 16 2.07 30.14 10.56
C LEU A 16 2.95 29.33 11.51
N LEU A 17 2.88 29.64 12.81
CA LEU A 17 3.55 28.89 13.86
C LEU A 17 2.81 27.59 14.13
N VAL A 18 3.44 26.46 13.81
CA VAL A 18 2.87 25.12 13.98
C VAL A 18 3.79 24.27 14.84
N THR A 19 3.24 23.37 15.64
CA THR A 19 4.07 22.39 16.36
C THR A 19 4.81 21.51 15.36
N VAL A 20 6.03 21.09 15.70
CA VAL A 20 6.86 20.24 14.82
C VAL A 20 6.09 18.97 14.40
N SER A 21 5.33 18.38 15.32
CA SER A 21 4.51 17.19 15.07
C SER A 21 3.38 17.41 14.06
N ASN A 22 2.88 18.66 13.93
CA ASN A 22 1.78 19.01 13.04
C ASN A 22 2.25 19.68 11.73
N MET A 23 3.53 20.06 11.62
CA MET A 23 4.08 20.73 10.43
C MET A 23 3.83 19.93 9.15
N SER A 24 4.00 18.60 9.18
CA SER A 24 3.72 17.75 7.99
C SER A 24 2.25 17.76 7.57
N LYS A 25 1.31 17.82 8.52
CA LYS A 25 -0.13 17.89 8.21
C LYS A 25 -0.49 19.27 7.65
N HIS A 26 0.08 20.32 8.23
CA HIS A 26 -0.09 21.70 7.79
C HIS A 26 0.46 21.93 6.38
N VAL A 27 1.68 21.46 6.08
CA VAL A 27 2.26 21.57 4.72
C VAL A 27 1.41 20.82 3.69
N LYS A 28 0.82 19.67 4.04
CA LYS A 28 -0.13 18.97 3.16
C LYS A 28 -1.39 19.78 2.87
N SER A 29 -1.86 20.59 3.81
CA SER A 29 -3.00 21.50 3.57
C SER A 29 -2.67 22.54 2.50
N HIS A 30 -1.44 23.06 2.42
CA HIS A 30 -1.02 23.93 1.31
C HIS A 30 -1.05 23.24 -0.05
N VAL A 31 -0.77 21.92 -0.09
CA VAL A 31 -0.92 21.12 -1.32
C VAL A 31 -2.39 20.99 -1.70
N ILE A 32 -3.28 20.75 -0.73
CA ILE A 32 -4.73 20.61 -0.94
C ILE A 32 -5.36 21.92 -1.43
N HIS A 33 -4.91 23.06 -0.90
CA HIS A 33 -5.39 24.39 -1.31
C HIS A 33 -4.66 24.96 -2.53
N GLY A 34 -3.78 24.18 -3.19
CA GLY A 34 -3.10 24.58 -4.42
C GLY A 34 -2.00 25.62 -4.26
N TYR A 35 -1.58 25.93 -3.03
CA TYR A 35 -0.49 26.89 -2.76
C TYR A 35 0.90 26.33 -3.10
N ILE A 36 1.07 25.01 -3.06
CA ILE A 36 2.31 24.33 -3.43
C ILE A 36 2.01 23.02 -4.18
N THR A 37 2.79 22.71 -5.22
CA THR A 37 2.89 21.36 -5.78
C THR A 37 4.13 20.68 -5.21
N LEU A 38 3.94 19.77 -4.25
CA LEU A 38 5.00 18.84 -3.89
C LEU A 38 4.95 17.66 -4.86
N PRO A 39 6.10 17.20 -5.40
CA PRO A 39 6.19 15.87 -5.98
C PRO A 39 6.10 14.89 -4.82
N THR A 40 4.90 14.67 -4.30
CA THR A 40 4.67 13.45 -3.54
C THR A 40 4.80 12.34 -4.58
N GLU A 41 5.90 11.58 -4.51
CA GLU A 41 5.99 10.25 -5.11
C GLU A 41 4.93 9.37 -4.45
N GLN A 42 3.67 9.66 -4.71
CA GLN A 42 2.58 8.80 -4.32
C GLN A 42 2.82 7.51 -5.09
N LYS A 43 2.80 6.38 -4.37
CA LYS A 43 2.87 5.07 -4.99
C LYS A 43 1.63 4.92 -5.86
N LEU A 44 1.78 5.19 -7.14
CA LEU A 44 0.77 4.94 -8.15
C LEU A 44 0.81 3.46 -8.54
N ASN A 45 -0.37 2.91 -8.82
CA ASN A 45 -0.54 1.60 -9.41
C ASN A 45 -0.45 1.78 -10.93
N CYS A 46 0.65 1.32 -11.51
CA CYS A 46 0.87 1.38 -12.95
C CYS A 46 0.23 0.17 -13.62
N CYS A 47 -0.36 0.37 -14.80
CA CYS A 47 -0.66 -0.72 -15.71
C CYS A 47 0.66 -1.31 -16.25
N LEU A 48 0.73 -2.64 -16.36
CA LEU A 48 1.89 -3.36 -16.87
C LEU A 48 1.65 -3.97 -18.26
N GLU A 49 0.46 -3.78 -18.83
CA GLU A 49 0.13 -4.29 -20.16
C GLU A 49 0.98 -3.61 -21.24
N HIS A 50 1.32 -4.36 -22.27
CA HIS A 50 2.23 -3.90 -23.31
C HIS A 50 1.71 -2.64 -24.00
N GLY A 51 2.52 -1.57 -24.01
CA GLY A 51 2.13 -0.28 -24.58
C GLY A 51 1.24 0.58 -23.69
N CYS A 52 0.87 0.13 -22.49
CA CYS A 52 0.11 0.90 -21.54
C CYS A 52 1.01 1.65 -20.55
N GLY A 53 0.82 2.97 -20.43
CA GLY A 53 1.57 3.85 -19.52
C GLY A 53 0.72 4.46 -18.40
N GLU A 54 -0.54 4.05 -18.27
CA GLU A 54 -1.50 4.65 -17.34
C GLU A 54 -1.20 4.29 -15.88
N LYS A 55 -1.52 5.23 -14.99
CA LYS A 55 -1.18 5.17 -13.56
C LYS A 55 -2.36 5.64 -12.73
N TYR A 56 -2.61 4.94 -11.63
CA TYR A 56 -3.80 5.14 -10.81
C TYR A 56 -3.48 5.26 -9.32
N HIS A 57 -4.22 6.10 -8.61
CA HIS A 57 -4.07 6.24 -7.15
C HIS A 57 -4.65 5.03 -6.41
N PHE A 58 -5.79 4.51 -6.86
CA PHE A 58 -6.46 3.36 -6.24
C PHE A 58 -6.34 2.12 -7.10
N LYS A 59 -6.25 0.94 -6.46
CA LYS A 59 -6.25 -0.35 -7.16
C LYS A 59 -7.55 -0.61 -7.90
N THR A 60 -8.67 -0.15 -7.35
CA THR A 60 -9.99 -0.26 -7.98
C THR A 60 -10.01 0.41 -9.35
N ASP A 61 -9.36 1.56 -9.50
CA ASP A 61 -9.29 2.27 -10.78
C ASP A 61 -8.39 1.51 -11.77
N LEU A 62 -7.26 0.95 -11.29
CA LEU A 62 -6.41 0.11 -12.13
C LEU A 62 -7.16 -1.15 -12.60
N ILE A 63 -7.90 -1.82 -11.72
CA ILE A 63 -8.70 -3.01 -12.06
C ILE A 63 -9.76 -2.64 -13.11
N LYS A 64 -10.45 -1.51 -12.91
CA LYS A 64 -11.43 -1.01 -13.87
C LYS A 64 -10.79 -0.73 -15.24
N HIS A 65 -9.63 -0.06 -15.26
CA HIS A 65 -8.88 0.20 -16.48
C HIS A 65 -8.47 -1.10 -17.19
N LEU A 66 -7.96 -2.09 -16.46
CA LEU A 66 -7.60 -3.40 -17.00
C LEU A 66 -8.81 -4.09 -17.64
N GLN A 67 -9.98 -3.99 -17.02
CA GLN A 67 -11.22 -4.52 -17.58
C GLN A 67 -11.66 -3.76 -18.84
N GLU A 68 -11.66 -2.44 -18.81
CA GLU A 68 -12.22 -1.61 -19.90
C GLU A 68 -11.29 -1.49 -21.12
N LYS A 69 -9.97 -1.41 -20.92
CA LYS A 69 -9.00 -1.16 -22.00
C LYS A 69 -8.18 -2.37 -22.40
N HIS A 70 -8.04 -3.34 -21.50
CA HIS A 70 -7.24 -4.54 -21.75
C HIS A 70 -8.08 -5.83 -21.74
N GLU A 71 -9.39 -5.74 -21.49
CA GLU A 71 -10.30 -6.88 -21.40
C GLU A 71 -9.87 -7.93 -20.34
N ILE A 72 -9.03 -7.53 -19.39
CA ILE A 72 -8.54 -8.36 -18.30
C ILE A 72 -9.52 -8.27 -17.14
N HIS A 73 -10.21 -9.38 -16.87
CA HIS A 73 -11.21 -9.47 -15.82
C HIS A 73 -10.58 -9.99 -14.53
N SER A 74 -10.81 -9.29 -13.42
CA SER A 74 -10.40 -9.74 -12.09
C SER A 74 -11.59 -10.35 -11.36
N GLU A 75 -11.41 -11.52 -10.76
CA GLU A 75 -12.44 -12.14 -9.94
C GLU A 75 -12.55 -11.43 -8.58
N LYS A 76 -13.79 -11.10 -8.18
CA LYS A 76 -14.11 -10.61 -6.83
C LYS A 76 -14.93 -11.68 -6.13
N GLN A 77 -14.48 -12.10 -4.94
CA GLN A 77 -15.19 -13.07 -4.10
C GLN A 77 -15.34 -12.50 -2.68
N GLU A 78 -16.50 -12.75 -2.09
CA GLU A 78 -16.81 -12.41 -0.69
C GLU A 78 -17.12 -13.72 0.03
N LEU A 79 -16.33 -14.01 1.07
CA LEU A 79 -16.38 -15.26 1.82
C LEU A 79 -16.56 -14.95 3.31
N SER A 80 -17.30 -15.81 3.99
CA SER A 80 -17.47 -15.78 5.44
C SER A 80 -16.87 -17.06 6.02
N PHE A 81 -16.20 -16.90 7.15
CA PHE A 81 -15.53 -17.97 7.88
C PHE A 81 -16.00 -17.91 9.33
N ASP A 82 -16.18 -19.07 9.95
CA ASP A 82 -16.61 -19.16 11.34
C ASP A 82 -15.44 -18.79 12.28
N GLU A 83 -14.24 -19.24 11.96
CA GLU A 83 -13.02 -18.91 12.69
C GLU A 83 -11.97 -18.25 11.80
N PHE A 84 -11.08 -17.46 12.41
CA PHE A 84 -9.95 -16.87 11.68
C PHE A 84 -8.99 -17.95 11.14
N GLY A 85 -8.89 -19.09 11.82
CA GLY A 85 -8.10 -20.24 11.35
C GLY A 85 -8.59 -20.81 10.02
N ASP A 86 -9.91 -20.88 9.81
CA ASP A 86 -10.49 -21.35 8.54
C ASP A 86 -10.11 -20.43 7.37
N PHE A 87 -10.06 -19.12 7.63
CA PHE A 87 -9.56 -18.15 6.67
C PHE A 87 -8.07 -18.39 6.34
N GLU A 88 -7.23 -18.64 7.35
CA GLU A 88 -5.81 -18.91 7.13
C GLU A 88 -5.58 -20.19 6.30
N ASP A 89 -6.34 -21.26 6.58
CA ASP A 89 -6.29 -22.50 5.82
C ASP A 89 -6.79 -22.33 4.39
N TRP A 90 -7.85 -21.55 4.19
CA TRP A 90 -8.33 -21.19 2.85
C TRP A 90 -7.29 -20.39 2.08
N LEU A 91 -6.71 -19.35 2.71
CA LEU A 91 -5.71 -18.49 2.09
C LEU A 91 -4.47 -19.31 1.70
N TYR A 92 -4.02 -20.22 2.59
CA TYR A 92 -2.92 -21.13 2.32
C TYR A 92 -3.18 -22.00 1.07
N LYS A 93 -4.39 -22.55 0.91
CA LYS A 93 -4.76 -23.33 -0.28
C LYS A 93 -4.71 -22.48 -1.55
N VAL A 94 -5.19 -21.24 -1.49
CA VAL A 94 -5.12 -20.28 -2.61
C VAL A 94 -3.66 -19.96 -2.97
N GLU A 95 -2.81 -19.75 -1.98
CA GLU A 95 -1.37 -19.51 -2.16
C GLU A 95 -0.67 -20.68 -2.85
N GLN A 96 -0.95 -21.91 -2.42
CA GLN A 96 -0.41 -23.12 -3.06
C GLN A 96 -0.88 -23.25 -4.51
N HIS A 97 -2.18 -23.05 -4.77
CA HIS A 97 -2.74 -23.19 -6.12
C HIS A 97 -2.20 -22.15 -7.10
N THR A 98 -2.01 -20.90 -6.64
CA THR A 98 -1.59 -19.78 -7.49
C THR A 98 -0.07 -19.56 -7.51
N ASN A 99 0.68 -20.34 -6.73
CA ASN A 99 2.11 -20.15 -6.49
C ASN A 99 2.43 -18.68 -6.15
N SER A 100 1.62 -18.11 -5.26
CA SER A 100 1.73 -16.75 -4.77
C SER A 100 1.63 -16.74 -3.25
N GLN A 101 1.97 -15.62 -2.61
CA GLN A 101 1.79 -15.47 -1.17
C GLN A 101 1.13 -14.12 -0.89
N TYR A 102 0.39 -14.01 0.19
CA TYR A 102 -0.30 -12.81 0.64
C TYR A 102 0.32 -12.34 1.94
N ILE A 103 0.93 -11.16 1.89
CA ILE A 103 1.62 -10.57 3.02
C ILE A 103 0.67 -9.59 3.71
N LYS A 104 0.52 -9.70 5.03
CA LYS A 104 -0.18 -8.70 5.85
C LYS A 104 0.53 -7.35 5.78
N ARG A 105 -0.19 -6.31 5.36
CA ARG A 105 0.37 -4.98 5.09
C ARG A 105 0.02 -3.95 6.14
N SER A 106 -1.24 -3.95 6.54
CA SER A 106 -1.73 -3.03 7.56
C SER A 106 -2.93 -3.61 8.27
N LYS A 107 -3.18 -3.09 9.47
CA LYS A 107 -4.33 -3.39 10.30
C LYS A 107 -4.92 -2.07 10.76
N ARG A 108 -6.24 -1.96 10.74
CA ARG A 108 -6.97 -0.78 11.22
C ARG A 108 -8.08 -1.24 12.16
N SER A 109 -8.06 -0.78 13.40
CA SER A 109 -9.15 -1.01 14.34
C SER A 109 -10.22 0.06 14.16
N LYS A 110 -11.50 -0.33 14.21
CA LYS A 110 -12.65 0.57 14.16
C LYS A 110 -13.12 0.91 15.57
N ALA A 111 -13.97 1.92 15.67
CA ALA A 111 -14.55 2.37 16.93
C ALA A 111 -15.48 1.33 17.58
N ASP A 112 -16.10 0.46 16.77
CA ASP A 112 -16.98 -0.61 17.23
C ASP A 112 -16.23 -1.85 17.75
N GLY A 113 -14.89 -1.85 17.71
CA GLY A 113 -14.06 -2.97 18.13
C GLY A 113 -13.60 -3.87 16.98
N SER A 114 -14.30 -3.86 15.83
CA SER A 114 -13.88 -4.65 14.67
C SER A 114 -12.54 -4.17 14.08
N GLU A 115 -11.85 -5.08 13.40
CA GLU A 115 -10.54 -4.84 12.82
C GLU A 115 -10.54 -5.18 11.33
N ILE A 116 -9.97 -4.29 10.51
CA ILE A 116 -9.73 -4.53 9.10
C ILE A 116 -8.26 -4.88 8.90
N ILE A 117 -7.99 -6.03 8.31
CA ILE A 117 -6.65 -6.50 7.96
C ILE A 117 -6.51 -6.51 6.44
N TYR A 118 -5.47 -5.85 5.94
CA TYR A 118 -5.18 -5.77 4.50
C TYR A 118 -4.02 -6.71 4.15
N TYR A 119 -4.26 -7.62 3.22
CA TYR A 119 -3.28 -8.54 2.65
C TYR A 119 -3.01 -8.18 1.19
N GLU A 120 -1.75 -8.21 0.77
CA GLU A 120 -1.34 -7.97 -0.61
C GLU A 120 -0.44 -9.08 -1.13
N CYS A 121 -0.56 -9.40 -2.42
CA CYS A 121 0.33 -10.34 -3.07
C CYS A 121 1.81 -10.00 -2.86
N ASN A 122 2.64 -11.01 -2.60
CA ASN A 122 4.08 -10.93 -2.35
C ASN A 122 4.87 -10.45 -3.57
N ARG A 123 4.26 -10.47 -4.76
CA ARG A 123 4.81 -9.89 -5.99
C ARG A 123 4.63 -8.37 -6.05
N SER A 124 3.74 -7.80 -5.23
CA SER A 124 3.45 -6.37 -5.21
C SER A 124 4.59 -5.52 -4.62
N GLY A 125 4.85 -4.38 -5.24
CA GLY A 125 5.84 -3.38 -4.83
C GLY A 125 7.20 -3.54 -5.50
N LYS A 126 8.15 -2.73 -5.03
CA LYS A 126 9.52 -2.70 -5.53
C LYS A 126 10.43 -3.60 -4.72
N SER A 127 11.44 -4.17 -5.38
CA SER A 127 12.57 -4.85 -4.77
C SER A 127 13.30 -3.86 -3.87
N ARG A 128 13.66 -4.30 -2.66
CA ARG A 128 14.48 -3.47 -1.77
C ARG A 128 15.93 -3.58 -2.21
N GLU A 129 16.51 -2.46 -2.61
CA GLU A 129 17.97 -2.35 -2.77
C GLU A 129 18.64 -2.64 -1.43
N ARG A 130 19.47 -3.68 -1.37
CA ARG A 130 20.21 -4.04 -0.15
C ARG A 130 21.45 -3.15 -0.06
N LYS A 131 21.54 -2.34 1.00
CA LYS A 131 22.58 -1.32 1.21
C LYS A 131 23.99 -1.87 1.51
N THR A 132 24.26 -3.17 1.36
CA THR A 132 25.56 -3.77 1.74
C THR A 132 26.34 -4.29 0.52
N PRO A 133 27.66 -4.04 0.44
CA PRO A 133 28.48 -4.42 -0.71
C PRO A 133 28.66 -5.94 -0.80
N VAL A 134 28.38 -6.47 -1.99
CA VAL A 134 28.20 -7.88 -2.32
C VAL A 134 29.51 -8.50 -2.80
N LYS A 135 30.09 -9.44 -2.04
CA LYS A 135 31.13 -10.37 -2.53
C LYS A 135 30.72 -11.85 -2.48
N LYS A 136 29.50 -12.20 -2.02
CA LYS A 136 29.12 -13.61 -1.76
C LYS A 136 27.80 -14.10 -2.36
N TYR A 137 27.12 -13.35 -3.24
CA TYR A 137 25.68 -13.59 -3.49
C TYR A 137 25.26 -13.89 -4.93
N HIS A 138 26.15 -14.40 -5.79
CA HIS A 138 25.76 -14.87 -7.14
C HIS A 138 24.70 -16.00 -7.16
N PHE A 139 24.32 -16.54 -6.00
CA PHE A 139 23.42 -17.69 -5.85
C PHE A 139 22.05 -17.37 -5.21
N MET A 140 21.74 -16.11 -4.89
CA MET A 140 20.41 -15.77 -4.34
C MET A 140 19.42 -15.49 -5.46
N LYS A 141 18.26 -16.18 -5.44
CA LYS A 141 17.12 -15.91 -6.34
C LYS A 141 16.73 -14.43 -6.28
N GLU A 142 16.47 -13.86 -7.46
CA GLU A 142 15.95 -12.50 -7.61
C GLU A 142 14.61 -12.34 -6.89
N SER A 143 14.28 -11.10 -6.53
CA SER A 143 13.03 -10.83 -5.81
C SER A 143 11.83 -11.14 -6.71
N PRO A 144 10.74 -11.75 -6.20
CA PRO A 144 9.54 -12.04 -7.01
C PRO A 144 8.70 -10.78 -7.30
N LYS A 145 9.27 -9.59 -7.13
CA LYS A 145 8.59 -8.30 -7.22
C LYS A 145 8.44 -7.90 -8.68
N ILE A 146 7.24 -7.44 -9.05
CA ILE A 146 6.94 -6.97 -10.41
C ILE A 146 7.25 -5.48 -10.60
N GLU A 147 7.92 -4.86 -9.63
CA GLU A 147 8.21 -3.41 -9.59
C GLU A 147 6.97 -2.49 -9.71
N ALA A 148 5.77 -3.05 -9.48
CA ALA A 148 4.48 -2.36 -9.56
C ALA A 148 3.48 -2.91 -8.52
N GLY A 149 2.31 -2.28 -8.44
CA GLY A 149 1.22 -2.73 -7.58
C GLY A 149 0.48 -3.92 -8.19
N CYS A 150 0.57 -5.11 -7.59
CA CYS A 150 -0.26 -6.23 -8.01
C CYS A 150 -1.73 -5.97 -7.64
N THR A 151 -2.66 -6.25 -8.54
CA THR A 151 -4.11 -6.04 -8.33
C THR A 151 -4.71 -7.04 -7.36
N SER A 152 -4.12 -8.22 -7.22
CA SER A 152 -4.52 -9.22 -6.23
C SER A 152 -4.27 -8.73 -4.79
N HIS A 153 -5.36 -8.69 -4.03
CA HIS A 153 -5.38 -8.30 -2.61
C HIS A 153 -6.58 -8.95 -1.91
N CYS A 154 -6.47 -9.07 -0.59
CA CYS A 154 -7.53 -9.59 0.26
C CYS A 154 -7.74 -8.61 1.43
N VAL A 155 -9.00 -8.40 1.81
CA VAL A 155 -9.40 -7.56 2.93
C VAL A 155 -10.24 -8.41 3.87
N VAL A 156 -9.79 -8.56 5.10
CA VAL A 156 -10.47 -9.34 6.13
C VAL A 156 -11.03 -8.38 7.17
N THR A 157 -12.28 -8.56 7.55
CA THR A 157 -12.88 -7.86 8.69
C THR A 157 -13.13 -8.87 9.80
N THR A 158 -12.55 -8.65 10.97
CA THR A 158 -12.74 -9.48 12.17
C THR A 158 -13.51 -8.68 13.21
N ASN A 159 -14.46 -9.29 13.91
CA ASN A 159 -15.22 -8.67 14.99
C ASN A 159 -14.69 -9.08 16.37
#